data_AF-A0A0F2R990-F1
#
_entry.id   AF-A0A0F2R990-F1
#
_cell.length_a   1.000
_cell.length_b   1.000
_cell.length_c   1.000
_cell.angle_alpha   90.00
_cell.angle_beta   90.00
_cell.angle_gamma   90.00
#
_symmetry.space_group_name_H-M   'P 1'
#
loop_
_entity.id
_entity.type
_entity.pdbx_description
1 polymer ?
#
loop_
_entity_poly.entity_id
_entity_poly.type
_entity_poly.pdbx_seq_one_letter_code
_entity_poly.pdbx_strand_id
1 'polypeptide(L)'
;MSKRKPDLQKIVSLKRQKAEQDHAIAQKELDRVGAEAQRLVETLSHLDHQREDVRSLMMSHQNGHVTKLLRDIEALQSSVSEKEAELLGVRDVLKRAFDSEDRLKRMKD
;
A
#
# COMPACT_ATOMS: atom_id res chain seq x y z
N MET A 1 -20.51 -3.24 41.50
CA MET A 1 -19.33 -3.27 40.60
C MET A 1 -19.41 -2.10 39.63
N SER A 2 -18.95 -0.92 40.03
CA SER A 2 -19.03 0.28 39.18
C SER A 2 -18.00 0.16 38.05
N LYS A 3 -18.45 0.05 36.79
CA LYS A 3 -17.59 0.08 35.61
C LYS A 3 -16.86 1.43 35.60
N ARG A 4 -15.65 1.47 36.15
CA ARG A 4 -14.78 2.65 36.12
C ARG A 4 -14.64 3.06 34.64
N LYS A 5 -15.13 4.26 34.31
CA LYS A 5 -14.95 4.85 32.98
C LYS A 5 -13.47 4.70 32.60
N PRO A 6 -13.13 4.16 31.42
CA PRO A 6 -11.74 4.03 31.05
C PRO A 6 -11.12 5.43 31.05
N ASP A 7 -9.96 5.57 31.68
CA ASP A 7 -9.20 6.81 31.71
C ASP A 7 -9.02 7.30 30.26
N LEU A 8 -9.43 8.55 30.00
CA LEU A 8 -9.39 9.15 28.67
C LEU A 8 -7.99 9.04 28.05
N GLN A 9 -6.96 9.10 28.89
CA GLN A 9 -5.57 8.92 28.46
C GLN A 9 -5.33 7.51 27.91
N LYS A 10 -5.84 6.47 28.58
CA LYS A 10 -5.73 5.08 28.11
C LYS A 10 -6.47 4.86 26.78
N ILE A 11 -7.64 5.47 26.62
CA ILE A 11 -8.41 5.36 25.36
C ILE A 11 -7.64 5.99 24.20
N VAL A 12 -7.04 7.17 24.41
CA VAL A 12 -6.32 7.87 23.35
C VAL A 12 -5.00 7.18 23.02
N SER A 13 -4.25 6.68 23.99
CA SER A 13 -3.04 5.91 23.70
C SER A 13 -3.34 4.60 22.95
N LEU A 14 -4.45 3.93 23.26
CA LEU A 14 -4.91 2.76 22.46
C LEU A 14 -5.31 3.15 21.04
N LYS A 15 -5.96 4.30 20.84
CA LYS A 15 -6.28 4.82 19.50
C LYS A 15 -5.01 5.14 18.69
N ARG A 16 -3.99 5.71 19.33
CA ARG A 16 -2.68 5.97 18.71
C ARG A 16 -2.01 4.67 18.27
N GLN A 17 -1.92 3.69 19.17
CA GLN A 17 -1.36 2.37 18.84
C GLN A 17 -2.08 1.69 17.69
N LYS A 18 -3.42 1.76 17.65
CA LYS A 18 -4.20 1.23 16.54
C LYS A 18 -3.88 1.96 15.22
N ALA A 19 -3.81 3.29 15.24
CA ALA A 19 -3.49 4.07 14.05
C ALA A 19 -2.06 3.78 13.53
N GLU A 20 -1.10 3.56 14.44
CA GLU A 20 0.27 3.14 14.08
C GLU A 20 0.29 1.76 13.42
N GLN A 21 -0.47 0.81 13.99
CA GLN A 21 -0.60 -0.52 13.41
C GLN A 21 -1.24 -0.48 12.03
N ASP A 22 -2.34 0.28 11.88
CA ASP A 22 -3.04 0.43 10.61
C ASP A 22 -2.11 1.08 9.55
N HIS A 23 -1.30 2.07 9.94
CA HIS A 23 -0.28 2.67 9.07
C HIS A 23 0.79 1.66 8.63
N ALA A 24 1.33 0.88 9.57
CA ALA A 24 2.34 -0.13 9.28
C ALA A 24 1.81 -1.22 8.34
N ILE A 25 0.54 -1.62 8.50
CA ILE A 25 -0.13 -2.57 7.59
C ILE A 25 -0.27 -1.96 6.19
N ALA A 26 -0.79 -0.73 6.09
CA ALA A 26 -0.97 -0.06 4.80
C ALA A 26 0.36 0.13 4.06
N GLN A 27 1.43 0.53 4.76
CA GLN A 27 2.76 0.66 4.18
C GLN A 27 3.29 -0.68 3.66
N LYS A 28 3.14 -1.76 4.43
CA LYS A 28 3.60 -3.08 4.02
C LYS A 28 2.86 -3.60 2.78
N GLU A 29 1.57 -3.33 2.68
CA GLU A 29 0.78 -3.69 1.49
C GLU A 29 1.20 -2.86 0.27
N LEU A 30 1.47 -1.56 0.44
CA LEU A 30 2.02 -0.73 -0.64
C LEU A 30 3.36 -1.26 -1.14
N ASP A 31 4.28 -1.59 -0.23
CA ASP A 31 5.60 -2.14 -0.57
C ASP A 31 5.46 -3.48 -1.31
N ARG A 32 4.51 -4.33 -0.89
CA ARG A 32 4.22 -5.63 -1.54
C ARG A 32 3.72 -5.45 -2.97
N VAL A 33 2.72 -4.59 -3.18
CA VAL A 33 2.15 -4.34 -4.51
C VAL A 33 3.17 -3.65 -5.43
N GLY A 34 3.95 -2.71 -4.89
CA GLY A 34 5.05 -2.07 -5.63
C GLY A 34 6.11 -3.07 -6.10
N ALA A 35 6.51 -4.01 -5.25
CA ALA A 35 7.46 -5.07 -5.62
C ALA A 35 6.89 -6.01 -6.69
N GLU A 36 5.58 -6.31 -6.66
CA GLU A 36 4.91 -7.13 -7.67
C GLU A 36 4.87 -6.43 -9.03
N ALA A 37 4.53 -5.14 -9.05
CA ALA A 37 4.57 -4.32 -10.26
C ALA A 37 5.97 -4.27 -10.88
N GLN A 38 7.01 -4.10 -10.06
CA GLN A 38 8.40 -4.04 -10.52
C GLN A 38 8.85 -5.38 -11.15
N ARG A 39 8.48 -6.52 -10.56
CA ARG A 39 8.77 -7.85 -11.12
C ARG A 39 8.14 -8.07 -12.50
N LEU A 40 6.92 -7.57 -12.72
CA LEU A 40 6.26 -7.68 -14.02
C LEU A 40 6.92 -6.80 -15.09
N VAL A 41 7.40 -5.61 -14.71
CA VAL A 41 8.18 -4.74 -15.60
C VAL A 41 9.52 -5.40 -15.99
N GLU A 42 10.21 -6.03 -15.05
CA GLU A 42 11.44 -6.79 -15.31
C GLU A 42 11.19 -7.99 -16.22
N THR A 43 10.09 -8.72 -15.99
CA THR A 43 9.68 -9.85 -16.83
C THR A 43 9.42 -9.43 -18.27
N LEU A 44 8.71 -8.31 -18.46
CA LEU A 44 8.45 -7.75 -19.78
C LEU A 44 9.76 -7.35 -20.49
N SER A 45 10.67 -6.71 -19.75
CA SER A 45 11.97 -6.27 -20.28
C SER A 45 12.81 -7.45 -20.75
N HIS A 46 12.85 -8.55 -19.98
CA HIS A 46 13.57 -9.78 -20.38
C HIS A 46 12.99 -10.44 -21.64
N LEU A 47 11.67 -10.45 -21.80
CA LEU A 47 11.01 -11.01 -22.99
C LEU A 47 11.33 -10.22 -24.26
N ASP A 48 11.53 -8.91 -24.17
CA ASP A 48 11.87 -8.06 -25.31
C ASP A 48 13.29 -8.32 -25.86
N HIS A 49 14.22 -8.75 -25.00
CA HIS A 49 15.61 -9.04 -25.38
C HIS A 49 15.81 -10.40 -26.10
N GLN A 50 14.83 -11.31 -26.09
CA GLN A 50 14.92 -12.65 -26.70
C GLN A 50 14.41 -12.72 -28.16
N ARG A 51 14.24 -11.57 -28.83
CA ARG A 51 13.52 -11.41 -30.11
C ARG A 51 14.20 -11.92 -31.39
N GLU A 52 15.38 -12.53 -31.33
CA GLU A 52 16.15 -12.76 -32.57
C GLU A 52 15.74 -14.00 -33.41
N ASP A 53 15.27 -15.13 -32.86
CA ASP A 53 15.32 -16.40 -33.61
C ASP A 53 14.03 -17.15 -33.98
N VAL A 54 12.82 -16.71 -33.59
CA VAL A 54 11.59 -17.54 -33.78
C VAL A 54 10.41 -16.68 -34.23
N ARG A 55 10.53 -16.04 -35.40
CA ARG A 55 9.82 -14.78 -35.72
C ARG A 55 8.34 -14.84 -36.11
N SER A 56 7.74 -15.98 -36.46
CA SER A 56 6.38 -15.96 -37.06
C SER A 56 5.29 -16.55 -36.15
N LEU A 57 5.57 -17.66 -35.46
CA LEU A 57 4.64 -18.26 -34.49
C LEU A 57 4.69 -17.57 -33.11
N MET A 58 5.86 -17.07 -32.69
CA MET A 58 5.95 -16.31 -31.44
C MET A 58 5.24 -14.97 -31.54
N MET A 59 5.21 -14.28 -32.68
CA MET A 59 4.59 -12.95 -32.75
C MET A 59 3.09 -12.95 -32.43
N SER A 60 2.31 -13.93 -32.89
CA SER A 60 0.87 -13.95 -32.57
C SER A 60 0.60 -14.30 -31.10
N HIS A 61 1.35 -15.24 -30.53
CA HIS A 61 1.21 -15.65 -29.14
C HIS A 61 1.78 -14.60 -28.17
N GLN A 62 2.91 -14.00 -28.52
CA GLN A 62 3.55 -12.91 -27.78
C GLN A 62 2.72 -11.64 -27.85
N ASN A 63 2.10 -11.28 -28.97
CA ASN A 63 1.24 -10.09 -29.00
C ASN A 63 0.06 -10.23 -28.03
N GLY A 64 -0.56 -11.41 -27.94
CA GLY A 64 -1.59 -11.68 -26.93
C GLY A 64 -1.04 -11.64 -25.50
N HIS A 65 0.12 -12.26 -25.28
CA HIS A 65 0.76 -12.31 -23.96
C HIS A 65 1.28 -10.95 -23.48
N VAL A 66 1.92 -10.17 -24.34
CA VAL A 66 2.42 -8.80 -24.08
C VAL A 66 1.24 -7.87 -23.84
N THR A 67 0.17 -7.95 -24.62
CA THR A 67 -1.05 -7.16 -24.37
C THR A 67 -1.65 -7.48 -23.00
N LYS A 68 -1.66 -8.76 -22.61
CA LYS A 68 -2.08 -9.16 -21.27
C LYS A 68 -1.16 -8.60 -20.19
N LEU A 69 0.16 -8.75 -20.33
CA LEU A 69 1.15 -8.23 -19.39
C LEU A 69 1.05 -6.71 -19.22
N LEU A 70 0.84 -5.96 -20.31
CA LEU A 70 0.64 -4.51 -20.25
C LEU A 70 -0.63 -4.15 -19.47
N ARG A 71 -1.75 -4.84 -19.70
CA ARG A 71 -2.98 -4.66 -18.91
C ARG A 71 -2.80 -5.00 -17.44
N ASP A 72 -2.06 -6.08 -17.15
CA ASP A 72 -1.77 -6.49 -15.78
C ASP A 72 -0.88 -5.44 -15.07
N ILE A 73 0.08 -4.83 -15.78
CA ILE A 73 0.90 -3.72 -15.29
C ILE A 73 0.04 -2.47 -15.02
N GLU A 74 -0.83 -2.08 -15.95
CA GLU A 74 -1.74 -0.93 -15.77
C GLU A 74 -2.68 -1.12 -14.57
N ALA A 75 -3.22 -2.33 -14.40
CA ALA A 75 -4.06 -2.69 -13.27
C ALA A 75 -3.28 -2.62 -11.94
N LEU A 76 -2.04 -3.11 -11.92
CA LEU A 76 -1.19 -3.03 -10.74
C LEU A 76 -0.76 -1.60 -10.41
N GLN A 77 -0.45 -0.78 -11.42
CA GLN A 77 -0.16 0.64 -11.21
C GLN A 77 -1.36 1.38 -10.62
N SER A 78 -2.57 1.08 -11.11
CA SER A 78 -3.80 1.63 -10.53
C SER A 78 -3.97 1.20 -9.07
N SER A 79 -3.70 -0.08 -8.76
CA SER A 79 -3.71 -0.61 -7.39
C SER A 79 -2.67 0.07 -6.49
N VAL A 80 -1.45 0.34 -6.99
CA VAL A 80 -0.44 1.11 -6.26
C VAL A 80 -0.98 2.50 -5.91
N SER A 81 -1.54 3.22 -6.89
CA SER A 81 -2.09 4.56 -6.64
C SER A 81 -3.26 4.55 -5.64
N GLU A 82 -4.12 3.53 -5.69
CA GLU A 82 -5.18 3.35 -4.67
C GLU A 82 -4.60 3.12 -3.27
N LYS A 83 -3.53 2.32 -3.15
CA LYS A 83 -2.85 2.06 -1.88
C LYS A 83 -2.07 3.26 -1.35
N GLU A 84 -1.51 4.08 -2.22
CA GLU A 84 -0.92 5.37 -1.84
C GLU A 84 -1.99 6.32 -1.27
N ALA A 85 -3.17 6.38 -1.90
CA ALA A 85 -4.29 7.17 -1.40
C ALA A 85 -4.80 6.66 -0.04
N GLU A 86 -4.88 5.33 0.14
CA GLU A 86 -5.22 4.70 1.42
C GLU A 86 -4.19 5.07 2.51
N LEU A 87 -2.90 4.99 2.21
CA LEU A 87 -1.81 5.34 3.13
C LEU A 87 -1.88 6.82 3.54
N LEU A 88 -2.18 7.73 2.61
CA LEU A 88 -2.39 9.14 2.93
C LEU A 88 -3.55 9.34 3.92
N GLY A 89 -4.67 8.63 3.72
CA GLY A 89 -5.81 8.67 4.63
C GLY A 89 -5.46 8.15 6.04
N VAL A 90 -4.72 7.04 6.12
CA VAL A 90 -4.28 6.46 7.39
C VAL A 90 -3.27 7.37 8.10
N ARG A 91 -2.38 8.03 7.35
CA ARG A 91 -1.44 9.02 7.89
C ARG A 91 -2.16 10.20 8.53
N ASP A 92 -3.24 10.69 7.93
CA ASP A 92 -4.04 11.77 8.52
C ASP A 92 -4.72 11.35 9.82
N VAL A 93 -5.22 10.11 9.89
CA VAL A 93 -5.78 9.52 11.12
C VAL A 93 -4.70 9.41 12.21
N LEU A 94 -3.51 8.96 11.85
CA LEU A 94 -2.36 8.87 12.75
C LEU A 94 -1.99 10.25 13.31
N LYS A 95 -1.89 11.27 12.45
CA LYS A 95 -1.60 12.64 12.85
C LYS A 95 -2.63 13.17 13.85
N ARG A 96 -3.92 12.97 13.58
CA ARG A 96 -4.99 13.36 14.51
C ARG A 96 -4.91 12.62 15.85
N ALA A 97 -4.49 11.36 15.85
CA ALA A 97 -4.31 10.58 17.08
C ALA A 97 -3.17 11.14 17.94
N PHE A 98 -2.04 11.52 17.34
CA PHE A 98 -0.94 12.22 18.02
C PHE A 98 -1.39 13.58 18.58
N ASP A 99 -2.04 14.41 17.74
CA ASP A 99 -2.53 15.73 18.15
C ASP A 99 -3.54 15.66 19.31
N SER A 100 -4.28 14.55 19.42
CA SER A 100 -5.25 14.32 20.50
C SER A 100 -4.55 13.91 21.81
N GLU A 101 -3.49 13.12 21.71
CA GLU A 101 -2.68 12.72 22.88
C GLU A 101 -1.91 13.91 23.45
N ASP A 102 -1.32 14.74 22.60
CA ASP A 102 -0.56 15.91 23.03
C ASP A 102 -1.45 16.98 23.68
N ARG A 103 -2.67 17.18 23.16
CA ARG A 103 -3.64 18.07 23.81
C ARG A 103 -4.06 17.57 25.19
N LEU A 104 -4.24 16.26 25.37
CA LEU A 104 -4.56 15.68 26.68
C LEU A 104 -3.41 15.81 27.68
N LYS A 105 -2.15 15.69 27.23
CA LYS A 105 -0.98 15.92 28.08
C LYS A 105 -0.92 17.38 28.56
N ARG A 106 -1.06 18.35 27.65
CA ARG A 106 -1.06 19.79 27.96
C ARG A 106 -2.21 20.26 28.85
N MET A 107 -3.32 19.53 28.91
CA MET A 107 -4.44 19.85 29.80
C MET A 107 -4.27 19.29 31.22
N LYS A 108 -3.33 18.35 31.42
CA LYS A 108 -2.99 17.78 32.72
C LYS A 108 -1.83 18.50 33.42
N ASP A 109 -0.99 19.20 32.65
CA ASP A 109 0.04 20.12 33.14
C ASP A 109 -0.55 21.47 33.57
#